data_AF-A0A7X0SSY0-F1
#
_entry.id   AF-A0A7X0SSY0-F1
#
_cell.length_a   1.000
_cell.length_b   1.000
_cell.length_c   1.000
_cell.angle_alpha   90.00
_cell.angle_beta   90.00
_cell.angle_gamma   90.00
#
_symmetry.space_group_name_H-M   'P 1'
#
loop_
_entity.id
_entity.type
_entity.pdbx_description
1 polymer ?
#
loop_
_entity_poly.entity_id
_entity_poly.type
_entity_poly.pdbx_seq_one_letter_code
_entity_poly.pdbx_strand_id
1 'polypeptide(L)' 'MAREKKAFPLRLDAELHRAVEKWAEDEFRSVNGHIEYLLREALRRSGRLPSSAASKPPSSPPDPSEE' A
#
# COMPACT_ATOMS: atom_id res chain seq x y z
N MET A 1 12.85 10.31 -2.79
CA MET A 1 11.59 10.89 -2.29
C MET A 1 11.01 9.93 -1.26
N ALA A 2 10.90 10.33 0.01
CA ALA A 2 10.28 9.49 1.02
C ALA A 2 8.81 9.24 0.63
N ARG A 3 8.40 7.98 0.60
CA ARG A 3 7.03 7.59 0.28
C ARG A 3 6.13 8.14 1.39
N GLU A 4 5.20 9.05 1.06
CA GLU A 4 4.27 9.60 2.04
C GLU A 4 3.52 8.47 2.74
N LYS A 5 3.58 8.48 4.08
CA LYS A 5 2.84 7.54 4.93
C LYS A 5 1.61 8.25 5.45
N LYS A 6 0.42 7.77 5.05
CA LYS A 6 -0.84 8.25 5.61
C LYS A 6 -1.13 7.52 6.90
N ALA A 7 -1.19 8.23 8.02
CA ALA A 7 -1.67 7.67 9.27
C ALA A 7 -3.20 7.52 9.21
N PHE A 8 -3.71 6.34 9.55
CA PHE A 8 -5.15 6.09 9.64
C PHE A 8 -5.45 5.21 10.85
N PRO A 9 -6.52 5.49 11.62
CA PRO A 9 -6.93 4.61 12.71
C PRO A 9 -7.54 3.33 12.12
N LEU A 10 -6.91 2.19 12.40
CA LEU A 10 -7.38 0.88 11.97
C LEU A 10 -8.14 0.21 13.12
N ARG A 11 -9.37 -0.24 12.85
CA ARG A 11 -10.15 -1.04 13.80
C ARG A 11 -9.93 -2.51 13.50
N LEU A 12 -9.41 -3.25 14.47
CA LEU A 12 -9.18 -4.69 14.38
C LEU A 12 -9.81 -5.38 15.58
N ASP A 13 -10.16 -6.64 15.38
CA ASP A 13 -10.42 -7.55 16.50
C ASP A 13 -9.14 -7.71 17.37
N ALA A 14 -9.33 -7.83 18.68
CA ALA A 14 -8.22 -7.86 19.63
C ALA A 14 -7.38 -9.15 19.52
N GLU A 15 -8.00 -10.29 19.23
CA GLU A 15 -7.28 -11.56 19.05
C GLU A 15 -6.49 -11.53 17.75
N LEU A 16 -7.08 -10.98 16.69
CA LEU A 16 -6.39 -10.78 15.42
C LEU A 16 -5.15 -9.87 15.59
N HIS A 17 -5.28 -8.77 16.34
CA HIS A 17 -4.15 -7.88 16.60
C HIS A 17 -3.01 -8.62 17.32
N ARG A 18 -3.31 -9.42 18.35
CA ARG A 18 -2.31 -10.20 19.08
C ARG A 18 -1.62 -11.24 18.20
N ALA A 19 -2.35 -11.89 17.30
CA ALA A 19 -1.76 -12.83 16.36
C ALA A 19 -0.77 -12.14 15.40
N VAL A 20 -1.13 -10.95 14.90
CA VAL A 20 -0.26 -10.13 14.04
C VAL A 20 0.97 -9.62 14.81
N GLU A 21 0.81 -9.22 16.07
CA GLU A 21 1.90 -8.77 16.93
C GLU A 21 2.93 -9.88 17.16
N LYS A 22 2.47 -11.08 17.53
CA LYS A 22 3.35 -12.25 17.68
C LYS A 22 4.09 -12.61 16.39
N TRP A 23 3.40 -12.61 15.25
CA TRP A 23 4.07 -12.89 13.97
C TRP A 23 5.10 -11.81 13.60
N ALA A 24 4.82 -10.55 13.89
CA ALA A 24 5.78 -9.47 13.69
C ALA A 24 7.02 -9.65 14.56
N GLU A 25 6.86 -10.06 15.82
CA GLU A 25 7.97 -10.40 16.74
C GLU A 25 8.82 -11.55 16.21
N ASP A 26 8.19 -12.64 15.75
CA ASP A 26 8.87 -13.81 15.19
C ASP A 26 9.72 -13.44 13.95
N GLU A 27 9.32 -12.40 13.19
CA GLU A 27 10.05 -11.88 12.03
C GLU A 27 10.98 -10.69 12.34
N PHE A 28 11.17 -10.33 13.62
CA PHE A 28 11.95 -9.16 14.05
C PHE A 28 11.53 -7.86 13.36
N ARG A 29 10.21 -7.65 13.21
CA ARG A 29 9.60 -6.50 12.54
C ARG A 29 8.70 -5.73 13.51
N SER A 30 8.55 -4.42 13.28
CA SER A 30 7.50 -3.67 13.97
C SER A 30 6.11 -4.10 13.50
N VAL A 31 5.13 -4.07 14.39
CA VAL A 31 3.72 -4.42 14.09
C VAL A 31 3.20 -3.62 12.88
N ASN A 32 3.41 -2.31 12.86
CA ASN A 32 3.00 -1.45 11.74
C ASN A 32 3.70 -1.83 10.42
N GLY A 33 5.00 -2.16 10.47
CA GLY A 33 5.73 -2.61 9.30
C GLY A 33 5.24 -3.96 8.78
N HIS A 34 4.86 -4.87 9.69
CA HIS A 34 4.31 -6.16 9.34
C HIS A 34 2.91 -6.04 8.73
N ILE A 35 2.04 -5.20 9.29
CA ILE A 35 0.74 -4.88 8.69
C ILE A 35 0.89 -4.31 7.28
N GLU A 36 1.83 -3.38 7.05
CA GLU A 36 2.08 -2.85 5.70
C GLU A 36 2.54 -3.96 4.72
N TYR A 37 3.42 -4.85 5.17
CA TYR A 37 3.88 -5.99 4.37
C TYR A 37 2.72 -6.90 3.97
N LEU A 38 1.87 -7.32 4.93
CA LEU A 38 0.72 -8.17 4.68
C LEU A 38 -0.28 -7.53 3.71
N LEU A 39 -0.59 -6.26 3.90
CA LEU A 39 -1.51 -5.52 3.02
C LEU A 39 -0.96 -5.43 1.60
N ARG A 40 0.35 -5.15 1.44
CA ARG A 40 0.98 -5.10 0.13
C ARG A 40 0.98 -6.47 -0.55
N GLU A 41 1.28 -7.53 0.19
CA GLU A 41 1.24 -8.89 -0.34
C GLU A 41 -0.18 -9.31 -0.75
N ALA A 42 -1.19 -9.00 0.07
CA ALA A 42 -2.60 -9.26 -0.26
C ALA A 42 -3.05 -8.49 -1.52
N LEU A 43 -2.67 -7.21 -1.65
CA LEU A 43 -2.93 -6.40 -2.85
C LEU A 43 -2.21 -6.95 -4.08
N ARG A 44 -0.97 -7.42 -3.93
CA ARG A 44 -0.19 -8.03 -5.03
C ARG A 44 -0.84 -9.33 -5.50
N ARG A 45 -1.18 -10.22 -4.57
CA ARG A 45 -1.84 -11.51 -4.85
C ARG A 45 -3.22 -11.34 -5.47
N SER A 46 -3.94 -10.29 -5.09
CA SER A 46 -5.25 -9.96 -5.68
C SER A 46 -5.16 -9.18 -7.00
N GLY A 47 -3.96 -8.83 -7.47
CA GLY A 47 -3.77 -8.04 -8.69
C GLY A 47 -4.23 -6.57 -8.57
N ARG A 48 -4.44 -6.08 -7.33
CA ARG A 48 -4.96 -4.74 -7.04
C ARG A 48 -3.89 -3.72 -6.69
N LEU A 49 -2.63 -4.16 -6.56
CA LEU A 49 -1.52 -3.24 -6.34
C LEU A 49 -1.25 -2.48 -7.65
N PRO A 50 -1.36 -1.14 -7.67
CA PRO A 50 -1.10 -0.38 -8.88
C PRO A 50 0.35 -0.61 -9.33
N SER A 51 0.51 -1.09 -10.56
CA SER A 51 1.82 -1.18 -11.20
C SER A 51 2.37 0.22 -11.37
N SER A 52 3.66 0.41 -11.06
CA SER A 52 4.37 1.69 -11.19
C SER A 52 4.33 2.29 -12.62
N ALA A 53 3.80 1.55 -13.61
CA ALA A 53 3.58 2.03 -14.97
C ALA A 53 2.34 2.93 -15.14
N ALA A 54 1.38 2.92 -14.20
CA ALA A 54 0.12 3.66 -14.34
C ALA A 54 0.17 5.12 -13.82
N SER A 55 1.31 5.58 -13.31
CA SER A 55 1.47 6.95 -12.82
C SER A 55 2.03 7.93 -13.86
N LYS A 56 2.05 7.59 -15.16
CA LYS A 56 2.16 8.63 -16.18
C LYS A 56 0.80 9.35 -16.25
N PRO A 57 0.72 10.66 -15.92
CA PRO A 57 -0.48 11.41 -16.27
C PRO A 57 -0.68 11.30 -17.79
N PRO A 58 -1.92 11.18 -18.28
CA PRO A 58 -2.17 11.26 -19.71
C PRO A 58 -1.63 12.62 -20.18
N SER A 59 -0.57 12.59 -20.98
CA SER A 59 -0.11 13.73 -21.74
C SER A 59 -1.32 14.24 -22.53
N SER A 60 -1.73 15.47 -22.25
CA SER A 60 -2.82 16.16 -22.94
C SER A 60 -2.70 15.94 -24.45
N PRO A 61 -3.79 15.66 -25.17
CA PRO A 61 -3.74 15.60 -26.63
C PRO A 61 -3.34 16.99 -27.18
N PRO A 62 -2.57 17.06 -28.29
CA PRO A 62 -2.27 18.32 -28.95
C PRO A 62 -3.56 18.95 -29.44
N ASP A 63 -3.73 20.24 -29.15
CA ASP A 63 -4.84 21.07 -29.60
C ASP A 63 -4.81 21.18 -31.13
N PRO A 64 -5.85 20.71 -31.86
CA PRO A 64 -5.95 20.91 -33.29
C PRO A 64 -6.76 22.19 -33.57
N SER A 65 -6.22 23.36 -33.23
CA SER A 65 -6.89 24.63 -33.49
C SER A 65 -5.91 25.78 -33.80
N GLU A 66 -4.99 25.57 -34.75
CA GLU A 66 -4.41 26.68 -35.51
C GLU A 66 -4.34 26.27 -36.99
N GLU A 67 -5.48 26.40 -37.68
CA GLU A 67 -5.56 26.70 -39.12
C GLU A 67 -6.26 28.06 -39.26
#